data_AF-A0A8T6NXK7-F1
#
_entry.id   AF-A0A8T6NXK7-F1
#
_cell.length_a   1.000
_cell.length_b   1.000
_cell.length_c   1.000
_cell.angle_alpha   90.00
_cell.angle_beta   90.00
_cell.angle_gamma   90.00
#
_symmetry.space_group_name_H-M   'P 1'
#
loop_
_entity.id
_entity.type
_entity.pdbx_description
1 polymer ?
#
loop_
_entity_poly.entity_id
_entity_poly.type
_entity_poly.pdbx_seq_one_letter_code
_entity_poly.pdbx_strand_id
1 'polypeptide(L)'
;MRLSPDSPSIQTTFGRVSDSLQTGLLIGLGGTLPTSFRWIIWELPIAEPLVYAEFRAVVLFLPDAAAILLALVTLVRLMRTGPTAVVRLFLLPTWVLLGLLWAVIPVLTAYHALHLTLCGLAAVAVTQITDIRPLLVGLAIVAAVHGAIATAQVINGGTLGLTMLGEIPWDPSDPVWLGETTFRGYGLTIHPNNLAGYLIAGLAWCGVLIRTAQTRPWGLLCALPTALGLFATVSRAALAAAIVALFIYLIVQRKFSWQ
;
A
#
# COMPACT_ATOMS: atom_id res chain seq x y z
N MET A 1 -17.78 35.32 -43.94
CA MET A 1 -17.81 34.56 -42.68
C MET A 1 -16.49 33.81 -42.57
N ARG A 2 -15.51 34.33 -41.80
CA ARG A 2 -14.21 33.68 -41.58
C ARG A 2 -14.35 32.74 -40.39
N LEU A 3 -14.19 31.44 -40.62
CA LEU A 3 -14.12 30.44 -39.55
C LEU A 3 -12.79 30.66 -38.80
N SER A 4 -12.88 30.86 -37.48
CA SER A 4 -11.72 30.98 -36.59
C SER A 4 -11.00 29.62 -36.49
N PRO A 5 -9.67 29.55 -36.70
CA PRO A 5 -8.88 28.33 -36.58
C PRO A 5 -8.61 27.87 -35.13
N ASP A 6 -9.19 28.52 -34.13
CA ASP A 6 -8.96 28.20 -32.71
C ASP A 6 -9.92 27.13 -32.16
N SER A 7 -10.18 26.06 -32.93
CA SER A 7 -10.83 24.88 -32.31
C SER A 7 -9.78 24.14 -31.48
N PRO A 8 -9.89 24.07 -30.15
CA PRO A 8 -8.96 23.29 -29.33
C PRO A 8 -8.99 21.84 -29.83
N SER A 9 -7.85 21.42 -30.39
CA SER A 9 -7.67 20.11 -31.01
C SER A 9 -8.08 19.01 -30.03
N ILE A 10 -9.18 18.32 -30.36
CA ILE A 10 -9.75 17.15 -29.66
C ILE A 10 -8.69 16.04 -29.47
N GLN A 11 -7.59 16.08 -30.22
CA GLN A 11 -6.47 15.15 -30.12
C GLN A 11 -5.66 15.22 -28.81
N THR A 12 -5.75 16.28 -28.01
CA THR A 12 -4.99 16.36 -26.73
C THR A 12 -5.66 15.66 -25.55
N THR A 13 -6.96 15.38 -25.62
CA THR A 13 -7.72 14.81 -24.50
C THR A 13 -7.64 13.29 -24.47
N PHE A 14 -7.68 12.63 -25.63
CA PHE A 14 -7.63 11.16 -25.71
C PHE A 14 -6.27 10.57 -25.32
N GLY A 15 -5.15 11.23 -25.65
CA GLY A 15 -3.82 10.80 -25.21
C GLY A 15 -3.65 10.84 -23.69
N ARG A 16 -4.20 11.85 -23.01
CA ARG A 16 -4.07 12.01 -21.55
C ARG A 16 -4.87 10.98 -20.73
N VAL A 17 -5.97 10.45 -21.27
CA VAL A 17 -6.82 9.48 -20.57
C VAL A 17 -6.23 8.06 -20.63
N SER A 18 -5.57 7.70 -21.73
CA SER A 18 -4.84 6.43 -21.84
C SER A 18 -3.72 6.31 -20.82
N ASP A 19 -2.94 7.39 -20.65
CA ASP A 19 -1.77 7.41 -19.77
C ASP A 19 -2.15 7.32 -18.29
N SER A 20 -3.26 7.97 -17.87
CA SER A 20 -3.70 7.94 -16.46
C SER A 20 -4.23 6.56 -16.06
N LEU A 21 -4.90 5.86 -16.98
CA LEU A 21 -5.49 4.55 -16.72
C LEU A 21 -4.41 3.46 -16.65
N GLN A 22 -3.43 3.47 -17.56
CA GLN A 22 -2.28 2.54 -17.52
C GLN A 22 -1.40 2.77 -16.28
N THR A 23 -1.18 4.04 -15.91
CA THR A 23 -0.39 4.39 -14.71
C THR A 23 -1.12 3.98 -13.42
N GLY A 24 -2.43 4.24 -13.33
CA GLY A 24 -3.24 3.82 -12.19
C GLY A 24 -3.30 2.30 -12.02
N LEU A 25 -3.36 1.57 -13.14
CA LEU A 25 -3.35 0.10 -13.14
C LEU A 25 -1.98 -0.47 -12.74
N LEU A 26 -0.87 0.10 -13.24
CA LEU A 26 0.48 -0.32 -12.88
C LEU A 26 0.80 -0.07 -11.40
N ILE A 27 0.33 1.04 -10.84
CA ILE A 27 0.49 1.34 -9.40
C ILE A 27 -0.42 0.43 -8.57
N GLY A 28 -1.68 0.28 -9.00
CA GLY A 28 -2.66 -0.59 -8.35
C GLY A 28 -2.24 -2.05 -8.36
N LEU A 29 -1.56 -2.54 -9.41
CA LEU A 29 -1.03 -3.90 -9.46
C LEU A 29 0.29 -4.01 -8.71
N GLY A 30 1.23 -3.09 -8.92
CA GLY A 30 2.56 -3.12 -8.30
C GLY A 30 2.56 -3.02 -6.78
N GLY A 31 1.70 -2.19 -6.20
CA GLY A 31 1.57 -2.05 -4.74
C GLY A 31 0.81 -3.19 -4.05
N THR A 32 0.35 -4.18 -4.83
CA THR A 32 -0.57 -5.23 -4.37
C THR A 32 -0.09 -6.64 -4.70
N LEU A 33 1.06 -6.74 -5.34
CA LEU A 33 1.71 -8.03 -5.55
C LEU A 33 2.03 -8.65 -4.18
N PRO A 34 1.86 -9.96 -4.03
CA PRO A 34 2.09 -10.63 -2.75
C PRO A 34 3.50 -10.34 -2.25
N THR A 35 3.62 -9.80 -1.04
CA THR A 35 4.94 -9.53 -0.40
C THR A 35 5.70 -10.81 -0.07
N SER A 36 5.09 -11.97 -0.29
CA SER A 36 5.70 -13.28 -0.18
C SER A 36 6.60 -13.64 -1.36
N PHE A 37 6.42 -13.01 -2.54
CA PHE A 37 7.40 -13.12 -3.61
C PHE A 37 8.59 -12.24 -3.28
N ARG A 38 9.59 -12.87 -2.67
CA ARG A 38 10.74 -12.20 -2.09
C ARG A 38 12.04 -12.92 -2.42
N TRP A 39 13.08 -12.14 -2.69
CA TRP A 39 14.45 -12.61 -2.87
C TRP A 39 15.31 -12.10 -1.73
N ILE A 40 15.90 -13.01 -0.96
CA ILE A 40 16.86 -12.66 0.09
C ILE A 40 18.21 -12.42 -0.58
N ILE A 41 18.66 -11.16 -0.60
CA ILE A 41 19.94 -10.77 -1.21
C ILE A 41 21.08 -10.97 -0.21
N TRP A 42 20.82 -10.61 1.05
CA TRP A 42 21.79 -10.69 2.13
C TRP A 42 21.04 -10.85 3.46
N GLU A 43 21.57 -11.64 4.38
CA GLU A 43 20.94 -11.91 5.67
C GLU A 43 21.99 -11.87 6.78
N LEU A 44 21.62 -11.31 7.93
CA LEU A 44 22.47 -11.36 9.11
C LEU A 44 22.59 -12.81 9.59
N PRO A 45 23.79 -13.31 9.92
CA PRO A 45 23.97 -14.63 10.50
C PRO A 45 23.58 -14.61 12.00
N ILE A 46 22.30 -14.42 12.29
CA ILE A 46 21.75 -14.51 13.64
C ILE A 46 21.25 -15.94 13.85
N ALA A 47 21.77 -16.61 14.88
CA ALA A 47 21.43 -17.99 15.21
C ALA A 47 19.99 -18.16 15.74
N GLU A 48 19.31 -17.06 16.06
CA GLU A 48 17.96 -17.11 16.59
C GLU A 48 16.91 -17.25 15.46
N PRO A 49 16.15 -18.35 15.42
CA PRO A 49 15.10 -18.57 14.41
C PRO A 49 13.87 -17.67 14.59
N LEU A 50 13.85 -16.84 15.63
CA LEU A 50 12.70 -16.06 16.10
C LEU A 50 12.47 -14.72 15.38
N VAL A 51 13.37 -14.30 14.49
CA VAL A 51 13.27 -12.98 13.84
C VAL A 51 12.93 -13.18 12.37
N TYR A 52 11.81 -12.59 11.94
CA TYR A 52 11.40 -12.61 10.53
C TYR A 52 12.53 -12.12 9.62
N ALA A 53 12.68 -12.77 8.46
CA ALA A 53 13.71 -12.44 7.48
C ALA A 53 13.70 -10.94 7.12
N GLU A 54 12.53 -10.31 7.07
CA GLU A 54 12.34 -8.89 6.76
C GLU A 54 13.02 -7.91 7.71
N PHE A 55 13.30 -8.34 8.95
CA PHE A 55 13.97 -7.51 9.95
C PHE A 55 15.47 -7.77 10.06
N ARG A 56 15.98 -8.83 9.42
CA ARG A 56 17.39 -9.23 9.49
C ARG A 56 18.06 -9.39 8.12
N ALA A 57 17.30 -9.25 7.04
CA ALA A 57 17.78 -9.43 5.69
C ALA A 57 17.44 -8.24 4.79
N VAL A 58 18.31 -8.04 3.80
CA VAL A 58 18.00 -7.24 2.61
C VAL A 58 17.17 -8.12 1.70
N VAL A 59 15.87 -7.84 1.66
CA VAL A 59 14.88 -8.59 0.92
C VAL A 59 14.40 -7.72 -0.24
N LEU A 60 14.48 -8.22 -1.47
CA LEU A 60 13.83 -7.56 -2.60
C LEU A 60 12.46 -8.18 -2.79
N PHE A 61 11.42 -7.38 -2.67
CA PHE A 61 10.05 -7.81 -2.92
C PHE A 61 9.66 -7.53 -4.36
N LEU A 62 8.75 -8.34 -4.91
CA LEU A 62 8.21 -8.07 -6.24
C LEU A 62 7.57 -6.67 -6.39
N PRO A 63 6.81 -6.15 -5.40
CA PRO A 63 6.39 -4.74 -5.36
C PRO A 63 7.51 -3.69 -5.51
N ASP A 64 8.74 -4.00 -5.07
CA ASP A 64 9.86 -3.05 -5.13
C ASP A 64 10.23 -2.72 -6.57
N ALA A 65 10.10 -3.68 -7.50
CA ALA A 65 10.35 -3.44 -8.91
C ALA A 65 9.39 -2.38 -9.49
N ALA A 66 8.11 -2.45 -9.10
CA ALA A 66 7.12 -1.46 -9.50
C ALA A 66 7.39 -0.10 -8.83
N ALA A 67 7.74 -0.08 -7.54
CA ALA A 67 8.10 1.14 -6.82
C ALA A 67 9.33 1.82 -7.45
N ILE A 68 10.35 1.05 -7.84
CA ILE A 68 11.54 1.54 -8.55
C ILE A 68 11.16 2.15 -9.89
N LEU A 69 10.35 1.47 -10.69
CA LEU A 69 9.92 1.99 -11.99
C LEU A 69 9.16 3.31 -11.84
N LEU A 70 8.22 3.38 -10.88
CA LEU A 70 7.46 4.59 -10.57
C LEU A 70 8.36 5.72 -10.09
N ALA A 71 9.31 5.40 -9.22
CA ALA A 71 10.29 6.35 -8.70
C ALA A 71 11.14 6.94 -9.83
N LEU A 72 11.62 6.12 -10.77
CA LEU A 72 12.39 6.56 -11.94
C LEU A 72 11.57 7.48 -12.84
N VAL A 73 10.33 7.10 -13.17
CA VAL A 73 9.43 7.95 -13.98
C VAL A 73 9.16 9.29 -13.28
N THR A 74 8.98 9.26 -11.97
CA THR A 74 8.70 10.45 -11.14
C THR A 74 9.90 11.36 -11.07
N LEU A 75 11.09 10.81 -10.89
CA LEU A 75 12.34 11.56 -10.88
C LEU A 75 12.57 12.26 -12.23
N VAL A 76 12.37 11.55 -13.35
CA VAL A 76 12.47 12.16 -14.69
C VAL A 76 11.50 13.31 -14.87
N ARG A 77 10.27 13.18 -14.37
CA ARG A 77 9.26 14.26 -14.42
C ARG A 77 9.64 15.44 -13.53
N LEU A 78 10.10 15.20 -12.31
CA LEU A 78 10.48 16.25 -11.35
C LEU A 78 11.72 17.02 -11.80
N MET A 79 12.68 16.36 -12.45
CA MET A 79 13.82 17.06 -13.05
C MET A 79 13.39 18.08 -14.11
N ARG A 80 12.21 17.91 -14.73
CA ARG A 80 11.63 18.86 -15.69
C ARG A 80 10.85 20.00 -15.03
N THR A 81 10.37 19.85 -13.80
CA THR A 81 9.60 20.89 -13.10
C THR A 81 10.49 21.91 -12.37
N GLY A 82 11.77 21.59 -12.19
CA GLY A 82 12.79 22.50 -11.65
C GLY A 82 13.39 22.05 -10.30
N PRO A 83 14.49 22.69 -9.87
CA PRO A 83 15.32 22.21 -8.77
C PRO A 83 14.61 22.20 -7.42
N THR A 84 13.68 23.12 -7.16
CA THR A 84 12.98 23.21 -5.87
C THR A 84 12.13 21.97 -5.57
N ALA A 85 11.49 21.39 -6.59
CA ALA A 85 10.67 20.19 -6.44
C ALA A 85 11.55 18.97 -6.11
N VAL A 86 12.72 18.89 -6.75
CA VAL A 86 13.74 17.87 -6.48
C VAL A 86 14.25 17.98 -5.04
N VAL A 87 14.60 19.18 -4.57
CA VAL A 87 15.09 19.38 -3.19
C VAL A 87 14.07 18.90 -2.15
N ARG A 88 12.80 19.28 -2.29
CA ARG A 88 11.73 18.88 -1.34
C ARG A 88 11.57 17.36 -1.26
N LEU A 89 11.73 16.69 -2.39
CA LEU A 89 11.65 15.24 -2.50
C LEU A 89 12.77 14.53 -1.72
N PHE A 90 13.97 15.10 -1.74
CA PHE A 90 15.13 14.53 -1.07
C PHE A 90 15.23 14.87 0.42
N LEU A 91 14.40 15.78 0.96
CA LEU A 91 14.43 16.11 2.40
C LEU A 91 14.14 14.88 3.28
N LEU A 92 13.08 14.13 2.98
CA LEU A 92 12.72 12.94 3.75
C LEU A 92 13.76 11.81 3.61
N PRO A 93 14.21 11.43 2.40
CA PRO A 93 15.34 10.51 2.21
C PRO A 93 16.58 10.92 2.99
N THR A 94 16.97 12.20 2.89
CA THR A 94 18.15 12.72 3.59
C THR A 94 17.97 12.58 5.10
N TRP A 95 16.81 12.94 5.62
CA TRP A 95 16.49 12.77 7.04
C TRP A 95 16.60 11.31 7.50
N VAL A 96 16.09 10.37 6.71
CA VAL A 96 16.14 8.95 7.03
C VAL A 96 17.59 8.43 6.94
N LEU A 97 18.36 8.89 5.95
CA LEU A 97 19.77 8.56 5.79
C LEU A 97 20.64 9.11 6.94
N LEU A 98 20.27 10.22 7.59
CA LEU A 98 20.96 10.67 8.80
C LEU A 98 20.90 9.62 9.92
N GLY A 99 19.85 8.79 9.95
CA GLY A 99 19.76 7.65 10.86
C GLY A 99 20.90 6.65 10.74
N LEU A 100 21.61 6.62 9.59
CA LEU A 100 22.79 5.76 9.40
C LEU A 100 23.95 6.10 10.35
N LEU A 101 24.07 7.36 10.79
CA LEU A 101 25.15 7.78 11.67
C LEU A 101 25.08 7.12 13.06
N TRP A 102 23.91 6.63 13.44
CA TRP A 102 23.64 5.97 14.73
C TRP A 102 23.15 4.53 14.57
N ALA A 103 23.23 3.97 13.35
CA ALA A 103 22.70 2.65 13.07
C ALA A 103 23.59 1.55 13.68
N VAL A 104 22.98 0.67 14.47
CA VAL A 104 23.64 -0.55 14.98
C VAL A 104 24.00 -1.48 13.82
N ILE A 105 23.13 -1.56 12.80
CA ILE A 105 23.34 -2.36 11.59
C ILE A 105 23.18 -1.45 10.37
N PRO A 106 24.26 -0.75 9.94
CA PRO A 106 24.18 0.27 8.89
C PRO A 106 23.60 -0.22 7.57
N VAL A 107 23.88 -1.48 7.18
CA VAL A 107 23.39 -2.07 5.93
C VAL A 107 21.86 -2.17 5.91
N LEU A 108 21.25 -2.67 6.99
CA LEU A 108 19.78 -2.78 7.08
C LEU A 108 19.13 -1.40 7.14
N THR A 109 19.72 -0.47 7.91
CA THR A 109 19.22 0.91 7.97
C THR A 109 19.28 1.58 6.59
N ALA A 110 20.35 1.36 5.81
CA ALA A 110 20.48 1.90 4.46
C ALA A 110 19.43 1.31 3.53
N TYR A 111 19.20 -0.01 3.61
CA TYR A 111 18.14 -0.70 2.88
C TYR A 111 16.76 -0.13 3.19
N HIS A 112 16.39 0.00 4.46
CA HIS A 112 15.09 0.59 4.85
C HIS A 112 14.97 2.07 4.44
N ALA A 113 16.06 2.84 4.52
CA ALA A 113 16.09 4.21 4.06
C ALA A 113 15.84 4.33 2.55
N LEU A 114 16.46 3.46 1.76
CA LEU A 114 16.24 3.37 0.33
C LEU A 114 14.78 2.97 0.03
N HIS A 115 14.27 1.94 0.70
CA HIS A 115 12.89 1.48 0.51
C HIS A 115 11.89 2.60 0.82
N LEU A 116 12.04 3.30 1.94
CA LEU A 116 11.18 4.43 2.32
C LEU A 116 11.29 5.59 1.31
N THR A 117 12.49 5.84 0.79
CA THR A 117 12.72 6.82 -0.29
C THR A 117 11.94 6.44 -1.54
N LEU A 118 12.03 5.19 -1.99
CA LEU A 118 11.30 4.69 -3.15
C LEU A 118 9.78 4.80 -2.95
N CYS A 119 9.27 4.46 -1.76
CA CYS A 119 7.86 4.65 -1.42
C CYS A 119 7.44 6.13 -1.47
N GLY A 120 8.28 7.04 -0.94
CA GLY A 120 8.02 8.48 -1.00
C GLY A 120 7.98 9.01 -2.43
N LEU A 121 8.91 8.56 -3.29
CA LEU A 121 8.93 8.88 -4.71
C LEU A 121 7.67 8.36 -5.42
N ALA A 122 7.29 7.11 -5.17
CA ALA A 122 6.06 6.53 -5.71
C ALA A 122 4.80 7.28 -5.24
N ALA A 123 4.76 7.73 -3.97
CA ALA A 123 3.65 8.53 -3.46
C ALA A 123 3.55 9.88 -4.18
N VAL A 124 4.67 10.54 -4.48
CA VAL A 124 4.67 11.76 -5.29
C VAL A 124 4.18 11.48 -6.71
N ALA A 125 4.55 10.34 -7.31
CA ALA A 125 4.00 9.90 -8.60
C ALA A 125 2.46 9.89 -8.59
N VAL A 126 1.87 9.33 -7.52
CA VAL A 126 0.42 9.22 -7.34
C VAL A 126 -0.24 10.60 -7.26
N THR A 127 0.41 11.58 -6.63
CA THR A 127 -0.15 12.96 -6.56
C THR A 127 -0.22 13.66 -7.91
N GLN A 128 0.52 13.19 -8.92
CA GLN A 128 0.49 13.73 -10.28
C GLN A 128 -0.61 13.12 -11.15
N ILE A 129 -1.33 12.11 -10.66
CA ILE A 129 -2.42 11.47 -11.39
C ILE A 129 -3.65 12.38 -11.37
N THR A 130 -4.12 12.76 -12.55
CA THR A 130 -5.29 13.64 -12.71
C THR A 130 -6.61 12.96 -12.33
N ASP A 131 -6.73 11.66 -12.58
CA ASP A 131 -7.88 10.85 -12.17
C ASP A 131 -7.42 9.69 -11.29
N ILE A 132 -7.55 9.86 -9.97
CA ILE A 132 -7.15 8.85 -8.99
C ILE A 132 -8.18 7.72 -8.84
N ARG A 133 -9.38 7.83 -9.46
CA ARG A 133 -10.47 6.87 -9.25
C ARG A 133 -10.09 5.43 -9.65
N PRO A 134 -9.47 5.17 -10.82
CA PRO A 134 -9.07 3.81 -11.19
C PRO A 134 -8.08 3.20 -10.19
N LEU A 135 -7.13 4.01 -9.70
CA LEU A 135 -6.19 3.59 -8.67
C LEU A 135 -6.91 3.21 -7.37
N LEU A 136 -7.81 4.07 -6.89
CA LEU A 136 -8.60 3.79 -5.68
C LEU A 136 -9.46 2.53 -5.83
N VAL A 137 -10.08 2.32 -7.00
CA VAL A 137 -10.85 1.10 -7.28
C VAL A 137 -9.94 -0.13 -7.24
N GLY A 138 -8.77 -0.10 -7.90
CA GLY A 138 -7.81 -1.20 -7.87
C GLY A 138 -7.34 -1.53 -6.45
N LEU A 139 -6.95 -0.51 -5.68
CA LEU A 139 -6.54 -0.67 -4.30
C LEU A 139 -7.66 -1.21 -3.40
N ALA A 140 -8.91 -0.75 -3.58
CA ALA A 140 -10.07 -1.24 -2.86
C ALA A 140 -10.36 -2.71 -3.19
N ILE A 141 -10.26 -3.12 -4.47
CA ILE A 141 -10.43 -4.51 -4.90
C ILE A 141 -9.37 -5.40 -4.23
N VAL A 142 -8.12 -4.96 -4.19
CA VAL A 142 -7.07 -5.74 -3.52
C VAL A 142 -7.32 -5.85 -2.03
N ALA A 143 -7.67 -4.74 -1.36
CA ALA A 143 -8.03 -4.79 0.06
C ALA A 143 -9.18 -5.78 0.32
N ALA A 144 -10.17 -5.81 -0.56
CA ALA A 144 -11.26 -6.77 -0.51
C ALA A 144 -10.76 -8.23 -0.70
N VAL A 145 -9.87 -8.48 -1.66
CA VAL A 145 -9.28 -9.83 -1.87
C VAL A 145 -8.49 -10.27 -0.64
N HIS A 146 -7.60 -9.43 -0.12
CA HIS A 146 -6.85 -9.74 1.09
C HIS A 146 -7.78 -9.96 2.29
N GLY A 147 -8.83 -9.16 2.43
CA GLY A 147 -9.80 -9.31 3.50
C GLY A 147 -10.63 -10.59 3.39
N ALA A 148 -11.04 -10.97 2.18
CA ALA A 148 -11.72 -12.24 1.91
C ALA A 148 -10.83 -13.45 2.23
N ILE A 149 -9.57 -13.44 1.78
CA ILE A 149 -8.59 -14.49 2.08
C ILE A 149 -8.36 -14.59 3.59
N ALA A 150 -8.13 -13.46 4.27
CA ALA A 150 -7.92 -13.45 5.72
C ALA A 150 -9.13 -14.00 6.49
N THR A 151 -10.35 -13.66 6.05
CA THR A 151 -11.59 -14.19 6.62
C THR A 151 -11.68 -15.70 6.41
N ALA A 152 -11.40 -16.19 5.20
CA ALA A 152 -11.42 -17.61 4.88
C ALA A 152 -10.35 -18.39 5.66
N GLN A 153 -9.15 -17.84 5.85
CA GLN A 153 -8.10 -18.47 6.67
C GLN A 153 -8.56 -18.65 8.13
N VAL A 154 -9.22 -17.64 8.72
CA VAL A 154 -9.76 -17.76 10.09
C VAL A 154 -10.87 -18.81 10.18
N ILE A 155 -11.77 -18.86 9.19
CA ILE A 155 -12.82 -19.89 9.13
C ILE A 155 -12.21 -21.29 9.00
N ASN A 156 -11.16 -21.42 8.20
CA ASN A 156 -10.43 -22.69 8.00
C ASN A 156 -9.54 -23.07 9.20
N GLY A 157 -9.24 -22.13 10.09
CA GLY A 157 -8.32 -22.32 11.22
C GLY A 157 -6.85 -22.48 10.80
N GLY A 158 -6.47 -21.98 9.61
CA GLY A 158 -5.15 -22.18 9.04
C GLY A 158 -5.03 -21.62 7.62
N THR A 159 -3.90 -21.89 6.97
CA THR A 159 -3.67 -21.49 5.56
C THR A 159 -4.57 -22.25 4.57
N LEU A 160 -4.87 -21.61 3.45
CA LEU A 160 -5.76 -22.10 2.39
C LEU A 160 -5.04 -22.86 1.27
N GLY A 161 -3.71 -22.89 1.27
CA GLY A 161 -2.89 -23.50 0.22
C GLY A 161 -2.67 -22.59 -1.01
N LEU A 162 -2.90 -21.29 -0.87
CA LEU A 162 -2.75 -20.28 -1.92
C LEU A 162 -1.28 -19.82 -2.08
N THR A 163 -0.31 -20.73 -1.93
CA THR A 163 1.13 -20.43 -1.96
C THR A 163 1.56 -19.85 -3.31
N MET A 164 0.93 -20.26 -4.41
CA MET A 164 1.11 -19.66 -5.74
C MET A 164 0.64 -18.21 -5.85
N LEU A 165 -0.30 -17.79 -5.00
CA LEU A 165 -0.70 -16.40 -4.85
C LEU A 165 0.06 -15.73 -3.72
N GLY A 166 1.06 -16.40 -3.16
CA GLY A 166 1.88 -15.85 -2.12
C GLY A 166 1.32 -15.95 -0.70
N GLU A 167 0.44 -16.90 -0.43
CA GLU A 167 0.14 -17.25 0.96
C GLU A 167 1.36 -17.89 1.62
N ILE A 168 1.68 -17.44 2.85
CA ILE A 168 2.77 -17.98 3.65
C ILE A 168 2.21 -19.14 4.49
N PRO A 169 2.76 -20.36 4.37
CA PRO A 169 2.36 -21.50 5.19
C PRO A 169 2.43 -21.16 6.68
N TRP A 170 1.37 -21.52 7.42
CA TRP A 170 1.38 -21.40 8.86
C TRP A 170 2.00 -22.65 9.47
N ASP A 171 3.01 -22.44 10.32
CA ASP A 171 3.62 -23.50 11.11
C ASP A 171 3.32 -23.26 12.60
N PRO A 172 2.46 -24.08 13.24
CA PRO A 172 2.15 -23.95 14.66
C PRO A 172 3.36 -24.16 15.57
N SER A 173 4.43 -24.77 15.06
CA SER A 173 5.68 -25.00 15.80
C SER A 173 6.67 -23.85 15.70
N ASP A 174 6.42 -22.89 14.80
CA ASP A 174 7.31 -21.74 14.61
C ASP A 174 7.24 -20.83 15.86
N PRO A 175 8.40 -20.55 16.48
CA PRO A 175 8.45 -19.85 17.74
C PRO A 175 7.96 -18.39 17.67
N VAL A 176 7.87 -17.83 16.47
CA VAL A 176 7.24 -16.53 16.19
C VAL A 176 5.75 -16.49 16.57
N TRP A 177 5.12 -17.67 16.66
CA TRP A 177 3.71 -17.88 16.97
C TRP A 177 3.47 -18.41 18.38
N LEU A 178 4.55 -18.63 19.15
CA LEU A 178 4.49 -19.14 20.51
C LEU A 178 3.70 -18.17 21.41
N GLY A 179 2.51 -18.61 21.82
CA GLY A 179 1.62 -17.88 22.71
C GLY A 179 0.33 -17.39 22.06
N GLU A 180 0.22 -17.40 20.73
CA GLU A 180 -1.07 -17.16 20.05
C GLU A 180 -1.84 -18.48 19.92
N THR A 181 -2.81 -18.72 20.80
CA THR A 181 -3.69 -19.90 20.75
C THR A 181 -4.72 -19.84 19.63
N THR A 182 -4.90 -18.67 19.02
CA THR A 182 -5.95 -18.39 18.05
C THR A 182 -5.32 -17.98 16.74
N PHE A 183 -5.63 -18.73 15.67
CA PHE A 183 -5.21 -18.37 14.33
C PHE A 183 -5.82 -17.02 13.91
N ARG A 184 -4.97 -16.13 13.39
CA ARG A 184 -5.36 -14.78 12.90
C ARG A 184 -5.28 -14.76 11.39
N GLY A 185 -6.11 -13.97 10.72
CA GLY A 185 -6.05 -13.84 9.26
C GLY A 185 -4.83 -13.04 8.80
N TYR A 186 -3.99 -13.62 7.95
CA TYR A 186 -2.78 -13.00 7.35
C TYR A 186 -3.03 -12.46 5.95
N GLY A 187 -4.10 -12.92 5.29
CA GLY A 187 -4.33 -12.69 3.87
C GLY A 187 -3.12 -13.19 3.06
N LEU A 188 -2.59 -12.36 2.18
CA LEU A 188 -1.34 -12.60 1.45
C LEU A 188 -0.19 -11.73 1.97
N THR A 189 -0.20 -11.39 3.26
CA THR A 189 0.83 -10.56 3.90
C THR A 189 1.65 -11.36 4.91
N ILE A 190 2.82 -10.83 5.27
CA ILE A 190 3.74 -11.43 6.25
C ILE A 190 3.22 -11.37 7.70
N HIS A 191 2.30 -10.45 8.00
CA HIS A 191 1.88 -10.18 9.38
C HIS A 191 0.47 -9.56 9.46
N PRO A 192 -0.40 -9.98 10.39
CA PRO A 192 -1.80 -9.57 10.48
C PRO A 192 -1.94 -8.08 10.78
N ASN A 193 -0.99 -7.50 11.52
CA ASN A 193 -0.99 -6.05 11.77
C ASN A 193 -0.69 -5.24 10.50
N ASN A 194 0.18 -5.73 9.61
CA ASN A 194 0.45 -5.06 8.33
C ASN A 194 -0.80 -5.12 7.45
N LEU A 195 -1.42 -6.30 7.38
CA LEU A 195 -2.71 -6.46 6.73
C LEU A 195 -3.77 -5.54 7.32
N ALA A 196 -3.89 -5.45 8.65
CA ALA A 196 -4.91 -4.63 9.29
C ALA A 196 -4.75 -3.13 8.96
N GLY A 197 -3.51 -2.62 8.95
CA GLY A 197 -3.21 -1.27 8.48
C GLY A 197 -3.64 -1.05 7.02
N TYR A 198 -3.34 -2.03 6.16
CA TYR A 198 -3.76 -2.00 4.75
C TYR A 198 -5.29 -2.04 4.58
N LEU A 199 -6.00 -2.87 5.35
CA LEU A 199 -7.47 -2.97 5.29
C LEU A 199 -8.15 -1.70 5.82
N ILE A 200 -7.59 -1.01 6.81
CA ILE A 200 -8.09 0.31 7.25
C ILE A 200 -7.99 1.32 6.11
N ALA A 201 -6.84 1.39 5.43
CA ALA A 201 -6.70 2.23 4.24
C ALA A 201 -7.70 1.81 3.15
N GLY A 202 -7.88 0.50 2.94
CA GLY A 202 -8.89 -0.10 2.09
C GLY A 202 -10.31 0.41 2.35
N LEU A 203 -10.73 0.42 3.61
CA LEU A 203 -12.05 0.93 4.00
C LEU A 203 -12.18 2.43 3.76
N ALA A 204 -11.11 3.20 4.01
CA ALA A 204 -11.10 4.63 3.71
C ALA A 204 -11.25 4.89 2.20
N TRP A 205 -10.55 4.12 1.35
CA TRP A 205 -10.72 4.20 -0.10
C TRP A 205 -12.13 3.81 -0.54
N CYS A 206 -12.71 2.74 0.02
CA CYS A 206 -14.11 2.38 -0.22
C CYS A 206 -15.06 3.53 0.14
N GLY A 207 -14.83 4.19 1.28
CA GLY A 207 -15.61 5.34 1.71
C GLY A 207 -15.55 6.53 0.74
N VAL A 208 -14.38 6.80 0.15
CA VAL A 208 -14.23 7.81 -0.91
C VAL A 208 -15.01 7.39 -2.16
N LEU A 209 -14.88 6.14 -2.61
CA LEU A 209 -15.54 5.63 -3.80
C LEU A 209 -17.07 5.63 -3.70
N ILE A 210 -17.63 5.44 -2.50
CA ILE A 210 -19.09 5.45 -2.25
C ILE A 210 -19.72 6.82 -2.48
N ARG A 211 -18.93 7.91 -2.34
CA ARG A 211 -19.44 9.30 -2.48
C ARG A 211 -19.80 9.68 -3.91
N THR A 212 -19.31 8.95 -4.91
CA THR A 212 -19.55 9.23 -6.33
C THR A 212 -20.36 8.11 -6.97
N ALA A 213 -21.47 8.47 -7.64
CA ALA A 213 -22.40 7.49 -8.21
C ALA A 213 -21.74 6.46 -9.14
N GLN A 214 -20.76 6.88 -9.94
CA GLN A 214 -20.02 6.03 -10.88
C GLN A 214 -19.19 4.93 -10.19
N THR A 215 -18.60 5.22 -9.03
CA THR A 215 -17.70 4.29 -8.31
C THR A 215 -18.34 3.65 -7.09
N ARG A 216 -19.54 4.10 -6.71
CA ARG A 216 -20.30 3.57 -5.58
C ARG A 216 -20.46 2.05 -5.56
N PRO A 217 -20.82 1.36 -6.68
CA PRO A 217 -20.96 -0.10 -6.63
C PRO A 217 -19.64 -0.78 -6.25
N TRP A 218 -18.50 -0.30 -6.74
CA TRP A 218 -17.18 -0.83 -6.39
C TRP A 218 -16.85 -0.63 -4.92
N GLY A 219 -17.09 0.58 -4.40
CA GLY A 219 -16.87 0.87 -2.98
C GLY A 219 -17.74 0.01 -2.06
N LEU A 220 -19.01 -0.21 -2.40
CA LEU A 220 -19.89 -1.09 -1.62
C LEU A 220 -19.47 -2.57 -1.70
N LEU A 221 -19.15 -3.05 -2.90
CA LEU A 221 -18.71 -4.44 -3.13
C LEU A 221 -17.43 -4.76 -2.34
N CYS A 222 -16.48 -3.83 -2.30
CA CYS A 222 -15.19 -4.03 -1.65
C CYS A 222 -15.25 -3.80 -0.13
N ALA A 223 -16.17 -2.97 0.37
CA ALA A 223 -16.22 -2.59 1.79
C ALA A 223 -16.46 -3.79 2.71
N LEU A 224 -17.42 -4.67 2.37
CA LEU A 224 -17.78 -5.80 3.22
C LEU A 224 -16.62 -6.80 3.43
N PRO A 225 -16.00 -7.39 2.39
CA PRO A 225 -14.89 -8.32 2.58
C PRO A 225 -13.67 -7.65 3.23
N THR A 226 -13.43 -6.37 2.96
CA THR A 226 -12.38 -5.59 3.64
C THR A 226 -12.64 -5.47 5.14
N ALA A 227 -13.89 -5.17 5.54
CA ALA A 227 -14.29 -5.05 6.94
C ALA A 227 -14.21 -6.39 7.67
N LEU A 228 -14.71 -7.47 7.07
CA LEU A 228 -14.62 -8.83 7.63
C LEU A 228 -13.16 -9.25 7.82
N GLY A 229 -12.32 -9.00 6.82
CA GLY A 229 -10.89 -9.23 6.91
C GLY A 229 -10.23 -8.48 8.06
N LEU A 230 -10.62 -7.22 8.29
CA LEU A 230 -10.06 -6.41 9.36
C LEU A 230 -10.35 -7.05 10.73
N PHE A 231 -11.57 -7.55 10.94
CA PHE A 231 -11.92 -8.31 12.14
C PHE A 231 -11.14 -9.63 12.23
N ALA A 232 -10.96 -10.32 11.10
CA ALA A 232 -10.19 -11.57 11.04
C ALA A 232 -8.71 -11.39 11.44
N THR A 233 -8.13 -10.19 11.27
CA THR A 233 -6.75 -9.93 11.72
C THR A 233 -6.58 -9.87 13.24
N VAL A 234 -7.67 -9.63 13.99
CA VAL A 234 -7.68 -9.43 15.46
C VAL A 234 -6.66 -8.36 15.93
N SER A 235 -6.32 -7.40 15.08
CA SER A 235 -5.32 -6.38 15.42
C SER A 235 -5.90 -5.29 16.32
N ARG A 236 -5.51 -5.32 17.62
CA ARG A 236 -5.95 -4.32 18.62
C ARG A 236 -5.57 -2.89 18.24
N ALA A 237 -4.35 -2.70 17.72
CA ALA A 237 -3.85 -1.38 17.31
C ALA A 237 -4.65 -0.82 16.14
N ALA A 238 -4.99 -1.67 15.17
CA ALA A 238 -5.81 -1.28 14.02
C ALA A 238 -7.23 -0.88 14.47
N LEU A 239 -7.85 -1.66 15.36
CA LEU A 239 -9.16 -1.31 15.94
C LEU A 239 -9.12 0.04 16.67
N ALA A 240 -8.09 0.26 17.50
CA ALA A 240 -7.90 1.52 18.20
C ALA A 240 -7.73 2.69 17.22
N ALA A 241 -6.92 2.52 16.18
CA ALA A 241 -6.73 3.54 15.14
C ALA A 241 -8.03 3.85 14.39
N ALA A 242 -8.84 2.84 14.05
CA ALA A 242 -10.13 3.01 13.41
C ALA A 242 -11.12 3.77 14.30
N ILE A 243 -11.16 3.47 15.60
CA ILE A 243 -11.98 4.18 16.59
C ILE A 243 -11.54 5.65 16.67
N VAL A 244 -10.24 5.91 16.83
CA VAL A 244 -9.70 7.28 16.87
C VAL A 244 -10.04 8.05 15.59
N ALA A 245 -9.86 7.42 14.43
CA ALA A 245 -10.19 8.04 13.14
C ALA A 245 -11.69 8.39 13.05
N LEU A 246 -12.58 7.49 13.51
CA LEU A 246 -14.03 7.75 13.56
C LEU A 246 -14.35 8.92 14.49
N PHE A 247 -13.75 8.99 15.69
CA PHE A 247 -13.94 10.10 16.61
C PHE A 247 -13.50 11.44 16.00
N ILE A 248 -12.31 11.49 15.39
CA ILE A 248 -11.81 12.69 14.70
C ILE A 248 -12.77 13.09 13.58
N TYR A 249 -13.22 12.14 12.76
CA TYR A 249 -14.16 12.40 11.68
C TYR A 249 -15.47 13.01 12.19
N LEU A 250 -16.07 12.45 13.25
CA LEU A 250 -17.31 12.96 13.83
C LEU A 250 -17.14 14.37 14.42
N ILE A 251 -16.00 14.66 15.05
CA ILE A 251 -15.68 16.01 15.57
C ILE A 251 -15.55 17.01 14.42
N VAL A 252 -14.85 16.65 13.36
CA VAL A 252 -14.65 17.50 12.19
C VAL A 252 -15.99 17.76 11.49
N GLN A 253 -16.79 16.72 11.22
CA GLN A 253 -18.10 16.87 10.59
C GLN A 253 -19.01 17.83 11.37
N ARG A 254 -19.07 17.70 12.70
CA ARG A 254 -19.86 18.61 13.54
C ARG A 254 -19.44 20.07 13.46
N LYS A 255 -18.15 20.36 13.25
CA LYS A 255 -17.68 21.75 13.11
C LYS A 255 -18.03 22.35 11.76
N PHE A 256 -18.17 21.53 10.71
CA PHE A 256 -18.42 21.99 9.35
C PHE A 256 -19.88 21.87 8.90
N SER A 257 -20.78 21.26 9.68
CA SER A 257 -22.21 21.13 9.37
C SER A 257 -23.10 22.31 9.81
N TRP A 258 -22.50 23.46 10.18
CA TRP A 258 -23.22 24.67 10.62
C TRP A 258 -23.06 25.86 9.65
N GLN A 259 -22.87 25.57 8.37
CA GLN A 259 -22.91 26.55 7.27
C GLN A 259 -23.89 26.04 6.22
#